data_AF-A0A922VV71-F1
#
_entry.id   AF-A0A922VV71-F1
#
_cell.length_a   1.000
_cell.length_b   1.000
_cell.length_c   1.000
_cell.angle_alpha   90.00
_cell.angle_beta   90.00
_cell.angle_gamma   90.00
#
_symmetry.space_group_name_H-M   'P 1'
#
loop_
_entity.id
_entity.type
_entity.pdbx_description
1 polymer ?
#
loop_
_entity_poly.entity_id
_entity_poly.type
_entity_poly.pdbx_seq_one_letter_code
_entity_poly.pdbx_strand_id
1 'polypeptide(L)'
;MTDENNDKLMTAFIEKATPKLLEALTGHVSEHVQKEISGLVANSKSLLDEVKQARAERDAIAEKTASDFTQLKTLLERGESPAAIKSALKPEQITLTREQARDVSIYRRARAQAQAAGTSVAILDD
;
A
#
# COMPACT_ATOMS: atom_id res chain seq x y z
N MET A 1 10.64 -30.71 67.39
CA MET A 1 11.02 -29.27 67.42
C MET A 1 11.76 -28.89 66.13
N THR A 2 11.19 -29.20 64.96
CA THR A 2 11.82 -28.92 63.64
C THR A 2 10.84 -28.31 62.64
N ASP A 3 9.53 -28.54 62.80
CA ASP A 3 8.52 -27.97 61.90
C ASP A 3 8.23 -26.48 62.14
N GLU A 4 8.09 -26.01 63.39
CA GLU A 4 7.78 -24.60 63.65
C GLU A 4 8.84 -23.61 63.14
N ASN A 5 10.13 -23.99 63.17
CA ASN A 5 11.19 -23.14 62.63
C ASN A 5 11.20 -23.17 61.09
N ASN A 6 10.81 -24.29 60.48
CA ASN A 6 10.71 -24.42 59.03
C ASN A 6 9.50 -23.63 58.51
N ASP A 7 8.36 -23.70 59.22
CA ASP A 7 7.15 -22.93 58.92
C ASP A 7 7.40 -21.42 59.05
N LYS A 8 8.14 -20.97 60.07
CA LYS A 8 8.56 -19.56 60.22
C LYS A 8 9.49 -19.08 59.10
N LEU A 9 10.42 -19.93 58.66
CA LEU A 9 11.29 -19.61 57.54
C LEU A 9 10.52 -19.58 56.22
N MET A 10 9.51 -20.44 56.04
CA MET A 10 8.62 -20.39 54.89
C MET A 10 7.70 -19.18 54.88
N THR A 11 7.12 -18.80 56.02
CA THR A 11 6.31 -17.58 56.10
C THR A 11 7.17 -16.34 55.81
N ALA A 12 8.37 -16.24 56.40
CA ALA A 12 9.29 -15.13 56.13
C ALA A 12 9.78 -15.09 54.67
N PHE A 13 9.91 -16.25 54.01
CA PHE A 13 10.24 -16.33 52.60
C PHE A 13 9.06 -15.90 51.72
N ILE A 14 7.85 -16.37 52.00
CA ILE A 14 6.63 -15.99 51.30
C ILE A 14 6.40 -14.48 51.45
N GLU A 15 6.49 -13.92 52.64
CA GLU A 15 6.31 -12.48 52.89
C GLU A 15 7.32 -11.61 52.13
N LYS A 16 8.55 -12.07 51.95
CA LYS A 16 9.59 -11.35 51.18
C LYS A 16 9.53 -11.59 49.68
N ALA A 17 9.08 -12.77 49.25
CA ALA A 17 9.01 -13.16 47.85
C ALA A 17 7.74 -12.64 47.17
N THR A 18 6.60 -12.63 47.86
CA THR A 18 5.31 -12.17 47.34
C THR A 18 5.36 -10.76 46.74
N PRO A 19 5.93 -9.73 47.40
CA PRO A 19 6.00 -8.39 46.80
C PRO A 19 6.88 -8.36 45.55
N LYS A 20 8.01 -9.09 45.53
CA LYS A 20 8.89 -9.17 44.35
C LYS A 20 8.24 -9.92 43.18
N LEU A 21 7.45 -10.95 43.48
CA LEU A 21 6.70 -11.69 42.46
C LEU A 21 5.56 -10.84 41.89
N LEU A 22 4.86 -10.07 42.72
CA LEU A 22 3.86 -9.10 42.27
C LEU A 22 4.47 -8.00 41.40
N GLU A 23 5.65 -7.47 41.79
CA GLU A 23 6.36 -6.46 41.01
C GLU A 23 6.84 -7.02 39.65
N ALA A 24 7.36 -8.25 39.63
CA ALA A 24 7.73 -8.93 38.38
C ALA A 24 6.52 -9.23 37.48
N LEU A 25 5.40 -9.68 38.06
CA LEU A 25 4.15 -9.94 37.33
C LEU A 25 3.56 -8.66 36.74
N THR A 26 3.52 -7.58 37.52
CA THR A 26 3.01 -6.28 37.05
C THR A 26 3.89 -5.69 35.97
N GLY A 27 5.22 -5.82 36.09
CA GLY A 27 6.17 -5.46 35.02
C GLY A 27 5.94 -6.27 33.75
N HIS A 28 5.82 -7.59 33.86
CA HIS A 28 5.62 -8.47 32.72
C HIS A 28 4.27 -8.23 32.02
N VAL A 29 3.19 -8.06 32.79
CA VAL A 29 1.86 -7.72 32.24
C VAL A 29 1.88 -6.36 31.57
N SER A 30 2.53 -5.35 32.17
CA SER A 30 2.64 -4.02 31.57
C SER A 30 3.40 -4.05 30.24
N GLU A 31 4.52 -4.77 30.18
CA GLU A 31 5.30 -4.94 28.96
C GLU A 31 4.50 -5.66 27.87
N HIS A 32 3.78 -6.72 28.23
CA HIS A 32 2.96 -7.47 27.28
C HIS A 32 1.79 -6.63 26.75
N VAL A 33 1.11 -5.88 27.63
CA VAL A 33 0.03 -4.96 27.25
C VAL A 33 0.56 -3.86 26.34
N GLN A 34 1.71 -3.28 26.67
CA GLN A 34 2.31 -2.22 25.85
C GLN A 34 2.72 -2.75 24.46
N LYS A 35 3.25 -3.97 24.40
CA LYS A 35 3.57 -4.64 23.13
C LYS A 35 2.33 -4.88 22.29
N GLU A 36 1.24 -5.39 22.87
CA GLU A 36 -0.02 -5.62 22.15
C GLU A 36 -0.64 -4.31 21.65
N ILE A 37 -0.69 -3.28 22.50
CA ILE A 37 -1.18 -1.95 22.11
C ILE A 37 -0.34 -1.39 20.96
N SER A 38 0.98 -1.49 21.05
CA SER A 38 1.88 -1.01 19.98
C SER A 38 1.65 -1.75 18.66
N GLY A 39 1.44 -3.07 18.72
CA GLY A 39 1.10 -3.89 17.54
C GLY A 39 -0.25 -3.53 16.94
N LEU A 40 -1.27 -3.32 17.78
CA LEU A 40 -2.60 -2.87 17.34
C LEU A 40 -2.55 -1.49 16.67
N VAL A 41 -1.79 -0.55 17.23
CA VAL A 41 -1.59 0.78 16.63
C VAL A 41 -0.89 0.68 15.28
N ALA A 42 0.16 -0.14 15.17
CA ALA A 42 0.88 -0.35 13.91
C ALA A 42 -0.03 -0.95 12.83
N ASN A 43 -0.78 -2.00 13.17
CA ASN A 43 -1.73 -2.64 12.26
C ASN A 43 -2.86 -1.69 11.84
N SER A 44 -3.40 -0.92 12.79
CA SER A 44 -4.44 0.07 12.50
C SER A 44 -3.94 1.16 11.54
N LYS A 45 -2.69 1.62 11.69
CA LYS A 45 -2.09 2.56 10.74
C LYS A 45 -1.94 1.96 9.35
N SER A 46 -1.41 0.74 9.25
CA SER A 46 -1.27 0.03 7.97
C SER A 46 -2.62 -0.08 7.24
N LEU A 47 -3.65 -0.54 7.96
CA LEU A 47 -4.99 -0.68 7.39
C LEU A 47 -5.58 0.67 6.96
N LEU A 48 -5.38 1.73 7.74
CA LEU A 48 -5.83 3.08 7.36
C LEU A 48 -5.12 3.59 6.11
N ASP A 49 -3.83 3.31 5.96
CA ASP A 49 -3.07 3.72 4.79
C ASP A 49 -3.47 2.91 3.54
N GLU A 50 -3.71 1.60 3.68
CA GLU A 50 -4.29 0.77 2.62
C GLU A 50 -5.67 1.27 2.18
N VAL A 51 -6.54 1.63 3.12
CA VAL A 51 -7.87 2.19 2.81
C VAL A 51 -7.77 3.53 2.09
N LYS A 52 -6.84 4.40 2.50
CA LYS A 52 -6.59 5.67 1.80
C LYS A 52 -6.09 5.43 0.38
N GLN A 53 -5.15 4.50 0.21
CA GLN A 53 -4.62 4.16 -1.11
C GLN A 53 -5.74 3.60 -2.01
N ALA A 54 -6.53 2.66 -1.51
CA ALA A 54 -7.66 2.10 -2.24
C ALA A 54 -8.70 3.18 -2.63
N ARG A 55 -8.95 4.17 -1.76
CA ARG A 55 -9.80 5.32 -2.11
C ARG A 55 -9.17 6.18 -3.20
N ALA A 56 -7.90 6.54 -3.08
CA ALA A 56 -7.20 7.34 -4.07
C ALA A 56 -7.18 6.66 -5.45
N GLU A 57 -6.97 5.34 -5.50
CA GLU A 57 -7.04 4.55 -6.74
C GLU A 57 -8.45 4.58 -7.34
N ARG A 58 -9.49 4.42 -6.52
CA ARG A 58 -10.88 4.52 -6.97
C ARG A 58 -11.23 5.90 -7.51
N ASP A 59 -10.81 6.95 -6.81
CA ASP A 59 -11.07 8.34 -7.20
C ASP A 59 -10.34 8.66 -8.52
N ALA A 60 -9.08 8.20 -8.68
CA ALA A 60 -8.33 8.35 -9.92
C ALA A 60 -8.97 7.59 -11.10
N ILE A 61 -9.53 6.39 -10.86
CA ILE A 61 -10.29 5.66 -11.88
C ILE A 61 -11.56 6.43 -12.24
N ALA A 62 -12.32 6.91 -11.25
CA ALA A 62 -13.54 7.67 -11.48
C ALA A 62 -13.27 8.94 -12.30
N GLU A 63 -12.22 9.67 -11.97
CA GLU A 63 -11.81 10.88 -12.70
C GLU A 63 -11.39 10.57 -14.15
N LYS A 64 -10.61 9.50 -14.36
CA LYS A 64 -10.29 9.02 -15.72
C LYS A 64 -11.55 8.67 -16.50
N THR A 65 -12.46 7.88 -15.92
CA THR A 65 -13.70 7.51 -16.61
C THR A 65 -14.59 8.71 -16.92
N ALA A 66 -14.63 9.73 -16.05
CA ALA A 66 -15.38 10.96 -16.28
C ALA A 66 -14.75 11.81 -17.40
N SER A 67 -13.41 11.88 -17.44
CA SER A 67 -12.67 12.53 -18.52
C SER A 67 -12.93 11.83 -19.86
N ASP A 68 -12.78 10.51 -19.91
CA ASP A 68 -12.99 9.70 -21.12
C ASP A 68 -14.44 9.84 -21.62
N PHE A 69 -15.41 9.83 -20.71
CA PHE A 69 -16.82 10.04 -21.05
C PHE A 69 -17.07 11.45 -21.61
N THR A 70 -16.44 12.47 -21.04
CA THR A 70 -16.57 13.85 -21.52
C THR A 70 -15.97 14.00 -22.93
N GLN A 71 -14.79 13.44 -23.16
CA GLN A 71 -14.16 13.39 -24.49
C GLN A 71 -15.06 12.67 -25.51
N LEU A 72 -15.60 11.50 -25.13
CA LEU A 72 -16.50 10.73 -25.96
C LEU A 72 -17.77 11.52 -26.31
N LYS A 73 -18.35 12.22 -25.33
CA LYS A 73 -19.52 13.08 -25.53
C LYS A 73 -19.22 14.21 -26.52
N THR A 74 -18.09 14.91 -26.37
CA THR A 74 -17.70 16.00 -27.29
C THR A 74 -17.46 15.50 -28.72
N LEU A 75 -16.88 14.31 -28.89
CA LEU A 75 -16.65 13.71 -30.20
C LEU A 75 -17.97 13.29 -30.88
N LEU A 76 -18.93 12.77 -30.10
CA LEU A 76 -20.28 12.45 -30.58
C LEU A 76 -21.07 13.72 -30.96
N GLU A 77 -21.01 14.77 -30.15
CA GLU A 77 -21.68 16.06 -30.42
C GLU A 77 -21.13 16.75 -31.67
N ARG A 78 -19.84 16.57 -31.97
CA ARG A 78 -19.22 17.04 -33.22
C ARG A 78 -19.63 16.25 -34.46
N GLY A 79 -20.38 15.15 -34.30
CA GLY A 79 -20.82 14.30 -35.41
C GLY A 79 -19.67 13.58 -36.10
N GLU A 80 -18.57 13.32 -35.38
CA GLU A 80 -17.44 12.62 -35.98
C GLU A 80 -17.79 11.17 -36.35
N SER A 81 -17.16 10.69 -37.42
CA SER A 81 -17.41 9.31 -37.86
C SER A 81 -17.04 8.31 -36.76
N PRO A 82 -17.75 7.17 -36.63
CA PRO A 82 -17.45 6.15 -35.63
C PRO A 82 -16.00 5.64 -35.66
N ALA A 83 -15.34 5.72 -36.83
CA ALA A 83 -13.93 5.38 -36.99
C ALA A 83 -12.99 6.40 -36.33
N ALA A 84 -13.29 7.69 -36.44
CA ALA A 84 -12.50 8.76 -35.81
C ALA A 84 -12.63 8.73 -34.27
N ILE A 85 -13.84 8.51 -33.76
CA ILE A 85 -14.11 8.35 -32.32
C ILE A 85 -13.32 7.15 -31.76
N LYS A 86 -13.34 6.03 -32.47
CA LYS A 86 -12.59 4.83 -32.08
C LYS A 86 -11.07 5.02 -32.15
N SER A 87 -10.58 5.95 -32.97
CA SER A 87 -9.16 6.32 -33.00
C SER A 87 -8.78 7.21 -31.82
N ALA A 88 -9.61 8.21 -31.50
CA ALA A 88 -9.37 9.15 -30.40
C ALA A 88 -9.44 8.49 -29.00
N LEU A 89 -10.28 7.45 -28.86
CA LEU A 89 -10.41 6.70 -27.60
C LEU A 89 -9.36 5.61 -27.41
N LYS A 90 -8.51 5.35 -28.42
CA LYS A 90 -7.39 4.43 -28.25
C LYS A 90 -6.25 5.19 -27.59
N PRO A 91 -5.63 4.62 -26.54
CA PRO A 91 -4.45 5.23 -25.95
C PRO A 91 -3.36 5.39 -27.02
N GLU A 92 -2.77 6.58 -27.10
CA GLU A 92 -1.78 6.91 -28.12
C GLU A 92 -0.57 5.96 -28.03
N GLN A 93 -0.15 5.47 -29.19
CA GLN A 93 1.01 4.59 -29.29
C GLN A 93 2.27 5.42 -29.01
N ILE A 94 3.14 4.93 -28.13
CA ILE A 94 4.40 5.63 -27.83
C ILE A 94 5.32 5.48 -29.03
N THR A 95 5.68 6.59 -29.66
CA THR A 95 6.58 6.62 -30.80
C THR A 95 8.00 6.95 -30.34
N LEU A 96 8.97 6.21 -30.87
CA LEU A 96 10.41 6.49 -30.71
C LEU A 96 11.02 6.69 -32.09
N THR A 97 11.98 7.61 -32.19
CA THR A 97 12.84 7.68 -33.39
C THR A 97 13.83 6.51 -33.39
N ARG A 98 14.39 6.19 -34.57
CA ARG A 98 15.35 5.10 -34.72
C ARG A 98 16.59 5.25 -33.82
N GLU A 99 17.03 6.48 -33.57
CA GLU A 99 18.15 6.78 -32.67
C GLU A 99 17.77 6.56 -31.20
N GLN A 100 16.57 6.98 -30.79
CA GLN A 100 16.06 6.78 -29.44
C GLN A 100 15.76 5.30 -29.14
N ALA A 101 15.36 4.53 -30.14
CA ALA A 101 15.14 3.10 -30.01
C ALA A 101 16.46 2.30 -29.86
N ARG A 102 17.60 2.87 -30.30
CA ARG A 102 18.93 2.27 -30.10
C ARG A 102 19.47 2.49 -28.69
N ASP A 103 19.02 3.52 -27.98
CA ASP A 103 19.35 3.72 -26.57
C ASP A 103 18.50 2.79 -25.68
N VAL A 104 19.17 1.83 -25.04
CA VAL A 104 18.54 0.83 -24.16
C VAL A 104 17.77 1.47 -23.02
N SER A 105 18.24 2.60 -22.48
CA SER A 105 17.61 3.29 -21.35
C SER A 105 16.31 3.98 -21.76
N ILE A 106 16.26 4.54 -22.96
CA ILE A 106 15.10 5.24 -23.51
C ILE A 106 14.06 4.19 -23.95
N TYR A 107 14.50 3.16 -24.66
CA TYR A 107 13.63 2.06 -25.07
C TYR A 107 12.95 1.36 -23.90
N ARG A 108 13.68 1.06 -22.80
CA ARG A 108 13.10 0.43 -21.61
C ARG A 108 12.07 1.32 -20.92
N ARG A 109 12.33 2.63 -20.82
CA ARG A 109 11.40 3.60 -20.24
C ARG A 109 10.14 3.72 -21.08
N ALA A 110 10.28 3.86 -22.39
CA ALA A 110 9.17 3.91 -23.33
C ALA A 110 8.36 2.60 -23.31
N ARG A 111 9.02 1.44 -23.24
CA ARG A 111 8.33 0.15 -23.13
C ARG A 111 7.57 0.00 -21.81
N ALA A 112 8.13 0.45 -20.70
CA ALA A 112 7.44 0.45 -19.41
C ALA A 112 6.23 1.39 -19.41
N GLN A 113 6.35 2.58 -20.02
CA GLN A 113 5.23 3.50 -20.20
C GLN A 113 4.15 2.92 -21.12
N ALA A 114 4.53 2.29 -22.23
CA ALA A 114 3.60 1.65 -23.15
C ALA A 114 2.85 0.51 -22.47
N GLN A 115 3.55 -0.32 -21.68
CA GLN A 115 2.93 -1.38 -20.90
C GLN A 115 1.98 -0.84 -19.81
N ALA A 116 2.34 0.26 -19.14
CA ALA A 116 1.48 0.92 -18.15
C ALA A 116 0.23 1.55 -18.79
N ALA A 117 0.35 2.05 -20.03
CA ALA A 117 -0.74 2.63 -20.81
C ALA A 117 -1.56 1.58 -21.60
N GLY A 118 -1.14 0.31 -21.61
CA GLY A 118 -1.77 -0.74 -22.42
C GLY A 118 -1.54 -0.61 -23.93
N THR A 119 -0.50 0.11 -24.35
CA THR A 119 -0.13 0.35 -25.75
C THR A 119 1.19 -0.32 -26.12
N SER A 120 1.54 -0.31 -27.41
CA SER A 120 2.82 -0.79 -27.93
C SER A 120 3.76 0.39 -28.24
N VAL A 121 5.05 0.10 -28.42
CA VAL A 121 6.03 1.09 -28.88
C VAL A 121 6.13 0.98 -30.41
N ALA A 122 5.93 2.09 -31.13
CA ALA A 122 6.24 2.20 -32.55
C ALA A 122 7.61 2.85 -32.73
N ILE A 123 8.42 2.32 -33.65
CA ILE A 123 9.66 2.95 -34.06
C ILE A 123 9.39 3.60 -35.42
N LEU A 124 9.48 4.92 -35.49
CA LEU A 124 9.39 5.65 -36.75
C LEU A 124 10.78 5.68 -37.39
N ASP A 125 10.83 5.32 -38.68
CA ASP A 125 11.98 5.61 -39.52
C ASP A 125 11.87 7.08 -39.94
N ASP A 126 12.73 7.94 -39.38
CA ASP A 126 13.11 9.20 -40.02
C ASP A 126 14.06 8.91 -41.20
#